data_AF-A0A6L7ZZC1-F1
#
_entry.id   AF-A0A6L7ZZC1-F1
#
_cell.length_a   1.000
_cell.length_b   1.000
_cell.length_c   1.000
_cell.angle_alpha   90.00
_cell.angle_beta   90.00
_cell.angle_gamma   90.00
#
_symmetry.space_group_name_H-M   'P 1'
#
loop_
_entity.id
_entity.type
_entity.pdbx_description
1 polymer ?
#
loop_
_entity_poly.entity_id
_entity_poly.type
_entity_poly.pdbx_seq_one_letter_code
_entity_poly.pdbx_strand_id
1 'polypeptide(L)'
;MSGVIDFRARPNTPEWARYLARRTRTIRTEAGGMKYGEYTADEETLDGFLKQLDEAGIERAVFAARDRSGTDPDWILTNDFVAECVRAAPDRIVGLAGVDGSRPEAAADAVRHAVCDLGLLGACFDPFLLQAAPDDERFDPIYRACNDLGVPAVVTLGG
;
A
#
# COMPACT_ATOMS: atom_id res chain seq x y z
N MET A 1 -0.64 -20.28 -18.28
CA MET A 1 -0.35 -19.06 -17.50
C MET A 1 0.64 -19.42 -16.40
N SER A 2 1.54 -18.51 -16.05
CA SER A 2 2.72 -18.78 -15.20
C SER A 2 2.40 -18.87 -13.70
N GLY A 3 1.21 -18.48 -13.25
CA GLY A 3 0.82 -18.50 -11.83
C GLY A 3 1.61 -17.51 -10.94
N VAL A 4 2.42 -16.64 -11.53
CA VAL A 4 3.31 -15.71 -10.81
C VAL A 4 2.53 -14.49 -10.34
N ILE A 5 2.68 -14.13 -9.06
CA ILE A 5 2.09 -12.94 -8.45
C ILE A 5 3.21 -12.02 -7.95
N ASP A 6 3.26 -10.79 -8.44
CA ASP A 6 4.12 -9.74 -7.88
C ASP A 6 3.46 -9.12 -6.65
N PHE A 7 3.99 -9.44 -5.47
CA PHE A 7 3.43 -8.98 -4.19
C PHE A 7 3.88 -7.55 -3.80
N ARG A 8 4.77 -6.91 -4.57
CA ARG A 8 5.34 -5.59 -4.22
C ARG A 8 5.37 -4.65 -5.44
N ALA A 9 4.33 -4.71 -6.26
CA ALA A 9 4.20 -3.89 -7.44
C ALA A 9 4.10 -2.39 -7.11
N ARG A 10 4.68 -1.57 -7.98
CA ARG A 10 4.52 -0.11 -7.98
C ARG A 10 4.29 0.34 -9.42
N PRO A 11 3.03 0.62 -9.81
CA PRO A 11 2.69 0.89 -11.19
C PRO A 11 3.11 2.27 -11.69
N ASN A 12 3.62 3.15 -10.81
CA ASN A 12 4.02 4.53 -11.13
C ASN A 12 2.95 5.35 -11.88
N THR A 13 1.67 5.08 -11.63
CA THR A 13 0.58 5.95 -12.09
C THR A 13 0.74 7.37 -11.55
N PRO A 14 0.13 8.41 -12.15
CA PRO A 14 0.29 9.79 -11.69
C PRO A 14 0.03 9.98 -10.19
N GLU A 15 -0.99 9.32 -9.63
CA GLU A 15 -1.28 9.31 -8.19
C GLU A 15 -0.16 8.63 -7.38
N TRP A 16 0.34 7.48 -7.85
CA TRP A 16 1.43 6.75 -7.19
C TRP A 16 2.75 7.51 -7.24
N ALA A 17 3.07 8.09 -8.39
CA ALA A 17 4.24 8.92 -8.63
C ALA A 17 4.20 10.17 -7.75
N ARG A 18 3.03 10.82 -7.61
CA ARG A 18 2.83 11.95 -6.70
C ARG A 18 3.08 11.55 -5.24
N TYR A 19 2.55 10.40 -4.81
CA TYR A 19 2.82 9.84 -3.48
C TYR A 19 4.33 9.59 -3.28
N LEU A 20 4.99 8.91 -4.22
CA LEU A 20 6.42 8.58 -4.13
C LEU A 20 7.32 9.82 -4.16
N ALA A 21 7.01 10.82 -4.97
CA ALA A 21 7.76 12.08 -5.04
C ALA A 21 7.69 12.87 -3.73
N ARG A 22 6.50 12.95 -3.11
CA ARG A 22 6.33 13.56 -1.77
C ARG A 22 7.10 12.78 -0.72
N ARG A 23 6.90 11.46 -0.67
CA ARG A 23 7.58 10.56 0.27
C ARG A 23 9.11 10.69 0.19
N THR A 24 9.67 10.65 -1.02
CA THR A 24 11.13 10.72 -1.23
C THR A 24 11.72 12.03 -0.68
N ARG A 25 10.96 13.14 -0.81
CA ARG A 25 11.34 14.42 -0.22
C ARG A 25 11.33 14.39 1.32
N THR A 26 10.32 13.77 1.94
CA THR A 26 10.25 13.61 3.40
C THR A 26 11.43 12.79 3.91
N ILE A 27 11.67 11.61 3.34
CA ILE A 27 12.75 10.72 3.79
C ILE A 27 14.12 11.37 3.65
N ARG A 28 14.37 12.11 2.57
CA ARG A 28 15.63 12.87 2.41
C ARG A 28 15.84 13.89 3.54
N THR A 29 14.76 14.54 3.98
CA THR A 29 14.81 15.48 5.12
C THR A 29 15.09 14.74 6.43
N GLU A 30 14.39 13.64 6.68
CA GLU A 30 14.54 12.80 7.89
C GLU A 30 15.93 12.15 7.97
N ALA A 31 16.54 11.79 6.83
CA ALA A 31 17.88 11.22 6.73
C ALA A 31 19.02 12.26 6.88
N GLY A 32 18.72 13.47 7.38
CA GLY A 32 19.73 14.51 7.62
C GLY A 32 20.35 15.07 6.35
N GLY A 33 19.62 15.06 5.23
CA GLY A 33 20.11 15.54 3.94
C GLY A 33 21.12 14.61 3.25
N MET A 34 21.35 13.41 3.79
CA MET A 34 22.04 12.36 3.03
C MET A 34 21.25 12.03 1.76
N LYS A 35 21.98 11.70 0.69
CA LYS A 35 21.43 11.46 -0.66
C LYS A 35 20.60 10.17 -0.66
N TYR A 36 19.39 10.23 -0.11
CA TYR A 36 18.34 9.27 -0.43
C TYR A 36 18.02 9.44 -1.91
N GLY A 37 17.97 8.34 -2.66
CA GLY A 37 17.87 8.35 -4.12
C GLY A 37 16.81 9.32 -4.63
N GLU A 38 17.05 9.91 -5.80
CA GLU A 38 16.04 10.77 -6.44
C GLU A 38 14.98 9.89 -7.08
N TYR A 39 13.70 10.19 -6.86
CA TYR A 39 12.62 9.58 -7.62
C TYR A 39 12.60 10.22 -9.01
N THR A 40 13.19 9.53 -9.99
CA THR A 40 13.33 9.99 -11.38
C THR A 40 12.55 9.12 -12.36
N ALA A 41 11.67 8.24 -11.86
CA ALA A 41 10.85 7.40 -12.72
C ALA A 41 9.75 8.24 -13.37
N ASP A 42 9.58 8.06 -14.68
CA ASP A 42 8.48 8.67 -15.42
C ASP A 42 7.14 8.10 -14.95
N GLU A 43 6.09 8.91 -15.10
CA GLU A 43 4.71 8.45 -14.88
C GLU A 43 4.36 7.37 -15.91
N GLU A 44 3.57 6.40 -15.50
CA GLU A 44 3.10 5.30 -16.33
C GLU A 44 1.57 5.20 -16.26
N THR A 45 0.96 4.68 -17.31
CA THR A 45 -0.48 4.38 -17.34
C THR A 45 -0.75 3.01 -16.74
N LEU A 46 -1.95 2.79 -16.19
CA LEU A 46 -2.32 1.45 -15.71
C LEU A 46 -2.22 0.40 -16.83
N ASP A 47 -2.65 0.73 -18.04
CA ASP A 47 -2.53 -0.14 -19.22
C ASP A 47 -1.08 -0.45 -19.60
N GLY A 48 -0.19 0.55 -19.51
CA GLY A 48 1.24 0.35 -19.75
C GLY A 48 1.85 -0.59 -18.73
N PHE A 49 1.53 -0.40 -17.45
CA PHE A 49 1.95 -1.33 -16.38
C PHE A 49 1.42 -2.76 -16.62
N LEU A 50 0.16 -2.93 -17.03
CA LEU A 50 -0.41 -4.26 -17.31
C LEU A 50 0.34 -4.96 -18.46
N LYS A 51 0.76 -4.22 -19.49
CA LYS A 51 1.60 -4.77 -20.57
C LYS A 51 2.98 -5.20 -20.06
N GLN A 52 3.57 -4.45 -19.14
CA GLN A 52 4.84 -4.84 -18.50
C GLN A 52 4.68 -6.16 -17.71
N LEU A 53 3.54 -6.37 -17.05
CA LEU A 53 3.24 -7.67 -16.41
C LEU A 53 3.20 -8.80 -17.46
N ASP A 54 2.55 -8.57 -18.60
CA ASP A 54 2.46 -9.56 -19.68
C ASP A 54 3.84 -9.93 -20.23
N GLU A 55 4.68 -8.92 -20.51
CA GLU A 55 6.04 -9.09 -21.01
C GLU A 55 6.94 -9.82 -19.99
N ALA A 56 6.74 -9.57 -18.69
CA ALA A 56 7.46 -10.24 -17.61
C ALA A 56 6.91 -11.63 -17.27
N GLY A 57 5.78 -12.04 -17.87
CA GLY A 57 5.10 -13.29 -17.53
C GLY A 57 4.55 -13.31 -16.09
N ILE A 58 4.08 -12.16 -15.60
CA ILE A 58 3.45 -11.99 -14.29
C ILE A 58 1.93 -12.00 -14.45
N GLU A 59 1.26 -12.90 -13.74
CA GLU A 59 -0.19 -13.10 -13.86
C GLU A 59 -0.96 -12.01 -13.11
N ARG A 60 -0.56 -11.72 -11.86
CA ARG A 60 -1.21 -10.71 -11.02
C ARG A 60 -0.22 -9.84 -10.28
N ALA A 61 -0.64 -8.63 -9.96
CA ALA A 61 0.10 -7.70 -9.12
C ALA A 61 -0.71 -7.32 -7.89
N VAL A 62 -0.04 -7.21 -6.74
CA VAL A 62 -0.64 -6.73 -5.50
C VAL A 62 -0.35 -5.25 -5.34
N PHE A 63 -1.40 -4.45 -5.31
CA PHE A 63 -1.33 -3.02 -5.09
C PHE A 63 -1.69 -2.73 -3.65
N ALA A 64 -0.79 -2.07 -2.94
CA ALA A 64 -0.97 -1.73 -1.55
C ALA A 64 -1.12 -0.22 -1.40
N ALA A 65 -2.26 0.22 -0.86
CA ALA A 65 -2.48 1.61 -0.45
C ALA A 65 -1.56 1.99 0.73
N ARG A 66 -1.52 3.26 1.12
CA ARG A 66 -0.72 3.76 2.24
C ARG A 66 -1.50 4.80 3.01
N ASP A 67 -1.48 4.70 4.34
CA ASP A 67 -1.98 5.73 5.21
C ASP A 67 -1.08 5.86 6.43
N ARG A 68 -0.49 7.05 6.60
CA ARG A 68 0.20 7.47 7.82
C ARG A 68 -0.25 8.85 8.28
N SER A 69 -1.45 9.27 7.89
CA SER A 69 -1.93 10.64 8.07
C SER A 69 -2.02 11.11 9.52
N GLY A 70 -2.04 10.21 10.50
CA GLY A 70 -1.93 10.53 11.93
C GLY A 70 -0.53 10.98 12.37
N THR A 71 0.50 10.72 11.57
CA THR A 71 1.90 11.14 11.82
C THR A 71 2.47 12.02 10.72
N ASP A 72 2.16 11.74 9.45
CA ASP A 72 2.55 12.53 8.28
C ASP A 72 1.37 12.57 7.28
N PRO A 73 0.69 13.72 7.12
CA PRO A 73 -0.46 13.85 6.22
C PRO A 73 -0.10 13.76 4.73
N ASP A 74 1.18 13.89 4.36
CA ASP A 74 1.63 13.72 2.98
C ASP A 74 1.88 12.25 2.61
N TRP A 75 1.86 11.34 3.58
CA TRP A 75 2.00 9.90 3.37
C TRP A 75 0.65 9.19 3.21
N ILE A 76 -0.07 9.56 2.15
CA ILE A 76 -1.35 8.96 1.80
C ILE A 76 -1.34 8.52 0.33
N LEU A 77 -1.70 7.26 0.10
CA LEU A 77 -2.16 6.69 -1.16
C LEU A 77 -3.47 5.98 -0.83
N THR A 78 -4.60 6.55 -1.25
CA THR A 78 -5.91 6.19 -0.69
C THR A 78 -6.35 4.78 -1.05
N ASN A 79 -7.16 4.18 -0.17
CA ASN A 79 -7.80 2.88 -0.43
C ASN A 79 -8.74 2.96 -1.64
N ASP A 80 -9.45 4.07 -1.83
CA ASP A 80 -10.33 4.30 -2.98
C ASP A 80 -9.58 4.25 -4.30
N PHE A 81 -8.41 4.90 -4.38
CA PHE A 81 -7.60 4.89 -5.59
C PHE A 81 -7.12 3.46 -5.94
N VAL A 82 -6.69 2.69 -4.93
CA VAL A 82 -6.33 1.28 -5.16
C VAL A 82 -7.55 0.46 -5.57
N ALA A 83 -8.72 0.69 -4.97
CA ALA A 83 -9.96 0.03 -5.35
C ALA A 83 -10.39 0.39 -6.80
N GLU A 84 -10.17 1.62 -7.25
CA GLU A 84 -10.36 2.04 -8.65
C GLU A 84 -9.45 1.25 -9.59
N CYS A 85 -8.17 1.11 -9.25
CA CYS A 85 -7.23 0.28 -10.03
C CYS A 85 -7.69 -1.18 -10.10
N VAL A 86 -8.11 -1.75 -8.97
CA VAL A 86 -8.66 -3.12 -8.91
C VAL A 86 -9.89 -3.26 -9.81
N ARG A 87 -10.84 -2.31 -9.74
CA ARG A 87 -12.03 -2.32 -10.60
C ARG A 87 -11.70 -2.23 -12.09
N ALA A 88 -10.63 -1.52 -12.45
CA ALA A 88 -10.20 -1.39 -13.83
C ALA A 88 -9.60 -2.70 -14.40
N ALA A 89 -8.97 -3.53 -13.56
CA ALA A 89 -8.38 -4.80 -13.98
C ALA A 89 -8.47 -5.90 -12.90
N PRO A 90 -9.69 -6.38 -12.56
CA PRO A 90 -9.93 -7.24 -11.39
C PRO A 90 -9.28 -8.62 -11.50
N ASP A 91 -9.04 -9.11 -12.73
CA ASP A 91 -8.37 -10.39 -12.95
C ASP A 91 -6.84 -10.30 -12.81
N ARG A 92 -6.29 -9.08 -12.82
CA ARG A 92 -4.86 -8.78 -12.85
C ARG A 92 -4.36 -8.10 -11.59
N ILE A 93 -5.22 -7.41 -10.85
CA ILE A 93 -4.82 -6.58 -9.71
C ILE A 93 -5.55 -7.04 -8.46
N VAL A 94 -4.77 -7.26 -7.40
CA VAL A 94 -5.26 -7.52 -6.04
C VAL A 94 -4.93 -6.30 -5.18
N GLY A 95 -5.93 -5.73 -4.51
CA GLY A 95 -5.72 -4.54 -3.68
C GLY A 95 -5.62 -4.87 -2.19
N LEU A 96 -4.73 -4.17 -1.48
CA LEU A 96 -4.63 -4.15 -0.02
C LEU A 96 -4.88 -2.74 0.50
N ALA A 97 -5.66 -2.63 1.55
CA ALA A 97 -5.89 -1.38 2.25
C ALA A 97 -4.60 -0.91 2.95
N GLY A 98 -4.25 0.37 2.83
CA GLY A 98 -3.25 1.01 3.68
C GLY A 98 -3.94 1.57 4.90
N VAL A 99 -3.47 1.22 6.10
CA VAL A 99 -4.07 1.71 7.35
C VAL A 99 -3.03 2.27 8.30
N ASP A 100 -3.42 3.32 9.01
CA ASP A 100 -2.55 4.06 9.91
C ASP A 100 -2.48 3.42 11.30
N GLY A 101 -1.40 2.68 11.56
CA GLY A 101 -1.15 2.04 12.85
C GLY A 101 -1.05 2.97 14.05
N SER A 102 -0.92 4.29 13.87
CA SER A 102 -0.93 5.25 14.99
C SER A 102 -2.32 5.45 15.59
N ARG A 103 -3.37 5.04 14.86
CA ARG A 103 -4.79 5.16 15.25
C ARG A 103 -5.47 3.79 15.08
N PRO A 104 -5.15 2.80 15.92
CA PRO A 104 -5.45 1.39 15.64
C PRO A 104 -6.95 1.07 15.54
N GLU A 105 -7.82 1.73 16.30
CA GLU A 105 -9.27 1.55 16.18
C GLU A 105 -9.81 2.09 14.84
N ALA A 106 -9.37 3.29 14.44
CA ALA A 106 -9.73 3.86 13.15
C ALA A 106 -9.13 3.04 11.99
N ALA A 107 -7.93 2.48 12.18
CA ALA A 107 -7.33 1.55 11.24
C ALA A 107 -8.18 0.28 11.08
N ALA A 108 -8.66 -0.31 12.17
CA ALA A 108 -9.55 -1.47 12.13
C ALA A 108 -10.86 -1.17 11.37
N ASP A 109 -11.46 0.00 11.58
CA ASP A 109 -12.64 0.44 10.83
C ASP A 109 -12.34 0.65 9.34
N ALA A 110 -11.17 1.23 9.02
CA ALA A 110 -10.72 1.36 7.65
C ALA A 110 -10.50 0.00 6.96
N VAL A 111 -10.00 -1.02 7.68
CA VAL A 111 -9.91 -2.40 7.17
C VAL A 111 -11.31 -2.93 6.83
N ARG A 112 -12.26 -2.81 7.76
CA ARG A 112 -13.64 -3.29 7.55
C ARG A 112 -14.28 -2.61 6.33
N HIS A 113 -14.17 -1.30 6.23
CA HIS A 113 -14.69 -0.55 5.08
C HIS A 113 -14.03 -1.00 3.77
N ALA A 114 -12.70 -1.05 3.73
CA ALA A 114 -11.98 -1.40 2.51
C ALA A 114 -12.27 -2.82 2.02
N VAL A 115 -12.44 -3.78 2.93
CA VAL A 115 -12.74 -5.17 2.56
C VAL A 115 -14.21 -5.33 2.19
N CYS A 116 -15.13 -4.86 3.02
CA CYS A 116 -16.57 -5.08 2.84
C CYS A 116 -17.17 -4.21 1.74
N ASP A 117 -16.74 -2.97 1.60
CA ASP A 117 -17.36 -1.99 0.72
C ASP A 117 -16.54 -1.73 -0.55
N LEU A 118 -15.20 -1.76 -0.46
CA LEU A 118 -14.33 -1.49 -1.61
C LEU A 118 -13.82 -2.76 -2.31
N GLY A 119 -14.00 -3.94 -1.69
CA GLY A 119 -13.58 -5.23 -2.25
C GLY A 119 -12.07 -5.48 -2.20
N LEU A 120 -11.34 -4.79 -1.33
CA LEU A 120 -9.91 -5.05 -1.10
C LEU A 120 -9.73 -6.37 -0.32
N LEU A 121 -8.62 -7.07 -0.54
CA LEU A 121 -8.39 -8.43 -0.04
C LEU A 121 -7.39 -8.51 1.10
N GLY A 122 -7.32 -7.46 1.93
CA GLY A 122 -6.45 -7.41 3.09
C GLY A 122 -6.03 -6.00 3.44
N ALA A 123 -5.12 -5.89 4.40
CA ALA A 123 -4.60 -4.63 4.90
C ALA A 123 -3.08 -4.65 5.02
N CYS A 124 -2.46 -3.48 4.98
CA CYS A 124 -1.04 -3.28 5.20
C CYS A 124 -0.78 -2.03 6.05
N PHE A 125 0.27 -2.09 6.87
CA PHE A 125 0.67 -1.03 7.78
C PHE A 125 2.16 -1.14 8.13
N ASP A 126 2.74 -0.08 8.71
CA ASP A 126 4.18 0.05 8.92
C ASP A 126 4.55 0.26 10.43
N PRO A 127 4.59 -0.80 11.26
CA PRO A 127 4.94 -0.73 12.69
C PRO A 127 6.28 -0.04 12.98
N PHE A 128 7.29 -0.29 12.14
CA PHE A 128 8.64 0.22 12.33
C PHE A 128 8.68 1.75 12.37
N LEU A 129 7.81 2.40 11.60
CA LEU A 129 7.73 3.86 11.54
C LEU A 129 7.06 4.47 12.78
N LEU A 130 6.45 3.64 13.60
CA LEU A 130 5.92 3.98 14.93
C LEU A 130 6.86 3.52 16.06
N GLN A 131 8.09 3.11 15.70
CA GLN A 131 9.09 2.55 16.61
C GLN A 131 8.55 1.38 17.45
N ALA A 132 7.66 0.58 16.85
CA ALA A 132 7.02 -0.55 17.48
C ALA A 132 7.37 -1.85 16.75
N ALA A 133 7.44 -2.93 17.52
CA ALA A 133 7.52 -4.27 16.95
C ALA A 133 6.17 -4.63 16.30
N PRO A 134 6.14 -5.47 15.25
CA PRO A 134 4.88 -5.85 14.61
C PRO A 134 3.90 -6.57 15.52
N ASP A 135 4.38 -7.23 16.58
CA ASP A 135 3.59 -7.96 17.58
C ASP A 135 3.21 -7.11 18.80
N ASP A 136 3.43 -5.79 18.76
CA ASP A 136 2.99 -4.88 19.81
C ASP A 136 1.45 -4.88 19.92
N GLU A 137 0.94 -5.02 21.15
CA GLU A 137 -0.49 -5.14 21.47
C GLU A 137 -1.34 -3.99 20.91
N ARG A 138 -0.74 -2.82 20.66
CA ARG A 138 -1.45 -1.68 20.07
C ARG A 138 -2.04 -1.99 18.70
N PHE A 139 -1.49 -2.99 17.98
CA PHE A 139 -1.93 -3.37 16.65
C PHE A 139 -2.99 -4.49 16.66
N ASP A 140 -3.35 -5.03 17.84
CA ASP A 140 -4.43 -6.02 18.00
C ASP A 140 -5.71 -5.66 17.25
N PRO A 141 -6.21 -4.40 17.28
CA PRO A 141 -7.44 -4.05 16.56
C PRO A 141 -7.34 -4.32 15.05
N ILE A 142 -6.18 -4.06 14.44
CA ILE A 142 -5.94 -4.31 13.01
C ILE A 142 -5.93 -5.82 12.75
N TYR A 143 -5.18 -6.58 13.56
CA TYR A 143 -5.09 -8.03 13.41
C TYR A 143 -6.43 -8.72 13.61
N ARG A 144 -7.21 -8.31 14.62
CA ARG A 144 -8.56 -8.85 14.87
C ARG A 144 -9.51 -8.53 13.74
N ALA A 145 -9.50 -7.31 13.22
CA ALA A 145 -10.33 -6.96 12.06
C ALA A 145 -9.99 -7.82 10.84
N CYS A 146 -8.70 -8.00 10.52
CA CYS A 146 -8.27 -8.89 9.44
C CYS A 146 -8.68 -10.35 9.68
N ASN A 147 -8.50 -10.85 10.91
CA ASN A 147 -8.88 -12.22 11.29
C ASN A 147 -10.39 -12.47 11.18
N ASP A 148 -11.22 -11.55 11.69
CA ASP A 148 -12.68 -11.65 11.63
C ASP A 148 -13.21 -11.66 10.19
N LEU A 149 -12.51 -10.96 9.29
CA LEU A 149 -12.83 -10.89 7.86
C LEU A 149 -12.18 -12.01 7.03
N GLY A 150 -11.29 -12.81 7.62
CA GLY A 150 -10.57 -13.87 6.91
C GLY A 150 -9.59 -13.36 5.85
N VAL A 151 -9.02 -12.16 6.04
CA VAL A 151 -8.07 -11.53 5.11
C VAL A 151 -6.68 -11.34 5.73
N PRO A 152 -5.59 -11.29 4.94
CA PRO A 152 -4.26 -11.06 5.46
C PRO A 152 -4.05 -9.65 6.02
N ALA A 153 -3.28 -9.59 7.12
CA ALA A 153 -2.60 -8.39 7.58
C ALA A 153 -1.12 -8.44 7.13
N VAL A 154 -0.68 -7.45 6.36
CA VAL A 154 0.65 -7.39 5.75
C VAL A 154 1.49 -6.33 6.44
N VAL A 155 2.52 -6.76 7.16
CA VAL A 155 3.51 -5.87 7.75
C VAL A 155 4.46 -5.38 6.66
N THR A 156 4.46 -4.07 6.42
CA THR A 156 5.37 -3.44 5.46
C THR A 156 6.61 -2.92 6.18
N LEU A 157 7.77 -3.22 5.60
CA LEU A 157 9.07 -2.75 6.07
C LEU A 157 9.79 -2.03 4.91
N GLY A 158 10.52 -0.97 5.25
CA GLY A 158 11.37 -0.21 4.34
C GLY A 158 10.98 1.26 4.22
N GLY A 159 11.82 2.12 4.79
CA GLY A 159 11.96 3.53 4.42
C GLY A 159 12.62 3.65 3.06
#